data_AF-A0A366WBJ2-F1
#
_entry.id   AF-A0A366WBJ2-F1
#
_cell.length_a   1.000
_cell.length_b   1.000
_cell.length_c   1.000
_cell.angle_alpha   90.00
_cell.angle_beta   90.00
_cell.angle_gamma   90.00
#
_symmetry.space_group_name_H-M   'P 1'
#
loop_
_entity.id
_entity.type
_entity.pdbx_description
1 polymer ?
#
loop_
_entity_poly.entity_id
_entity_poly.type
_entity_poly.pdbx_seq_one_letter_code
_entity_poly.pdbx_strand_id
1 'polypeptide(L)'
;KSVGGKTLAMWFPIFIFFALVFEHAVVNMYLFPLGMMLGAEFTIMDWLTWNQLPVTLGNIVGGLIFTGMALYVTHAKTLPAKQA
;
A
#
# COMPACT_ATOMS: atom_id res chain seq x y z
N LYS A 1 -16.09 15.57 10.52
CA LYS A 1 -15.05 15.94 9.52
C LYS A 1 -13.89 16.72 10.21
N SER A 2 -13.30 16.20 11.30
CA SER A 2 -12.16 16.87 11.94
C SER A 2 -10.85 16.40 11.32
N VAL A 3 -9.86 17.29 11.23
CA VAL A 3 -8.51 16.95 10.74
C VAL A 3 -7.87 15.93 11.67
N GLY A 4 -7.89 16.19 12.99
CA GLY A 4 -7.31 15.27 13.99
C GLY A 4 -7.90 13.87 13.95
N GLY A 5 -9.21 13.73 13.70
CA GLY A 5 -9.86 12.43 13.56
C GLY A 5 -9.37 11.66 12.34
N LYS A 6 -9.16 12.35 11.20
CA LYS A 6 -8.59 11.72 9.99
C LYS A 6 -7.11 11.32 10.21
N THR A 7 -6.33 12.18 10.85
CA THR A 7 -4.92 11.90 11.15
C THR A 7 -4.79 10.65 11.99
N LEU A 8 -5.54 10.53 13.09
CA LEU A 8 -5.53 9.33 13.94
C LEU A 8 -6.02 8.08 13.20
N ALA A 9 -7.09 8.21 12.40
CA ALA A 9 -7.63 7.11 11.62
C ALA A 9 -6.66 6.56 10.57
N MET A 10 -5.77 7.39 10.02
CA MET A 10 -4.70 6.94 9.12
C MET A 10 -3.47 6.45 9.88
N TRP A 11 -3.05 7.16 10.92
CA TRP A 11 -1.82 6.87 11.67
C TRP A 11 -1.84 5.48 12.31
N PHE A 12 -2.93 5.11 12.98
CA PHE A 12 -3.02 3.84 13.69
C PHE A 12 -2.86 2.60 12.81
N PRO A 13 -3.60 2.43 11.69
CA PRO A 13 -3.39 1.29 10.81
C PRO A 13 -2.02 1.30 10.13
N ILE A 14 -1.46 2.49 9.80
CA ILE A 14 -0.10 2.58 9.26
C ILE A 14 0.92 2.07 10.29
N PHE A 15 0.80 2.48 11.56
CA PHE A 15 1.68 1.99 12.62
C PHE A 15 1.65 0.46 12.75
N ILE A 16 0.45 -0.14 12.78
CA ILE A 16 0.30 -1.60 12.87
C ILE A 16 0.91 -2.29 11.66
N PHE A 17 0.68 -1.77 10.45
CA PHE A 17 1.24 -2.30 9.21
C PHE A 17 2.77 -2.41 9.29
N PHE A 18 3.44 -1.35 9.77
CA PHE A 18 4.90 -1.36 9.97
C PHE A 18 5.32 -2.30 11.11
N ALA A 19 4.59 -2.34 12.22
CA ALA A 19 4.88 -3.22 13.34
C ALA A 19 4.79 -4.72 12.97
N LEU A 20 3.91 -5.06 12.03
CA LEU A 20 3.76 -6.40 11.47
C LEU A 20 4.76 -6.72 10.34
N VAL A 21 5.65 -5.78 9.99
CA VAL A 21 6.67 -5.94 8.95
C VAL A 21 6.05 -6.21 7.57
N PHE A 22 4.87 -5.63 7.31
CA PHE A 22 4.30 -5.68 5.97
C PHE A 22 5.02 -4.71 5.02
N GLU A 23 5.06 -5.09 3.75
CA GLU A 23 5.80 -4.35 2.73
C GLU A 23 4.88 -3.45 1.90
N HIS A 24 5.26 -2.18 1.79
CA HIS A 24 4.55 -1.20 0.98
C HIS A 24 5.42 -0.78 -0.19
N ALA A 25 4.94 -1.02 -1.41
CA ALA A 25 5.69 -0.83 -2.65
C ALA A 25 6.30 0.58 -2.75
N VAL A 26 5.53 1.62 -2.41
CA VAL A 26 6.00 3.03 -2.49
C VAL A 26 6.99 3.36 -1.38
N VAL A 27 6.89 2.72 -0.21
CA VAL A 27 7.85 2.96 0.88
C VAL A 27 9.18 2.32 0.51
N ASN A 28 9.15 1.15 -0.12
CA ASN A 28 10.36 0.45 -0.56
C ASN A 28 11.09 1.21 -1.68
N MET A 29 10.36 1.97 -2.53
CA MET A 29 10.96 2.92 -3.47
C MET A 29 11.76 4.04 -2.80
N TYR A 30 11.59 4.29 -1.50
CA TYR A 30 12.39 5.23 -0.73
C TYR A 30 13.46 4.50 0.12
N LEU A 31 13.09 3.44 0.83
CA LEU A 31 13.99 2.73 1.74
C LEU A 31 15.17 2.04 1.04
N PHE A 32 14.95 1.40 -0.11
CA PHE A 32 16.02 0.70 -0.82
C PHE A 32 17.06 1.66 -1.41
N PRO A 33 16.68 2.74 -2.13
CA PRO A 33 17.64 3.74 -2.56
C PRO A 33 18.40 4.40 -1.41
N LEU A 34 17.72 4.69 -0.29
CA LEU A 34 18.37 5.20 0.92
C LEU A 34 19.40 4.20 1.47
N GLY A 35 19.07 2.91 1.51
CA GLY A 35 19.97 1.84 1.91
C GLY A 35 21.22 1.76 1.02
N MET A 36 21.06 1.86 -0.31
CA MET A 36 22.19 1.91 -1.26
C MET A 36 23.08 3.12 -0.99
N MET A 37 22.50 4.30 -0.73
CA MET A 37 23.26 5.51 -0.39
C MET A 37 24.02 5.39 0.94
N LEU A 38 23.52 4.59 1.87
CA LEU A 38 24.16 4.30 3.16
C LEU A 38 25.15 3.11 3.10
N GLY A 39 25.39 2.55 1.92
CA GLY A 39 26.41 1.52 1.70
C GLY A 39 25.89 0.08 1.71
N ALA A 40 24.59 -0.16 1.54
CA ALA A 40 24.07 -1.51 1.41
C ALA A 40 24.47 -2.15 0.06
N GLU A 41 24.90 -3.41 0.12
CA GLU A 41 25.42 -4.17 -1.02
C GLU A 41 24.33 -4.90 -1.80
N PHE A 42 23.37 -4.16 -2.37
CA PHE A 42 22.39 -4.72 -3.31
C PHE A 42 22.24 -3.84 -4.54
N THR A 43 22.06 -4.47 -5.71
CA THR A 43 21.90 -3.75 -6.97
C THR A 43 20.45 -3.29 -7.19
N ILE A 44 20.25 -2.37 -8.13
CA ILE A 44 18.91 -1.96 -8.57
C ILE A 44 18.11 -3.16 -9.11
N MET A 45 18.78 -4.11 -9.79
CA MET A 45 18.12 -5.31 -10.30
C MET A 45 17.71 -6.27 -9.19
N ASP A 46 18.51 -6.40 -8.13
CA ASP A 46 18.16 -7.21 -6.97
C ASP A 46 16.93 -6.65 -6.27
N TRP A 47 16.89 -5.33 -6.03
CA TRP A 47 15.72 -4.66 -5.48
C TRP A 47 14.47 -4.83 -6.36
N LEU A 48 14.60 -4.62 -7.67
CA LEU A 48 13.45 -4.68 -8.58
C LEU A 48 12.83 -6.08 -8.63
N THR A 49 13.66 -7.11 -8.73
CA THR A 49 13.22 -8.51 -8.95
C THR A 49 12.78 -9.19 -7.66
N TRP A 50 13.50 -8.99 -6.56
CA TRP A 50 13.23 -9.68 -5.30
C TRP A 50 12.34 -8.91 -4.34
N ASN A 51 12.17 -7.61 -4.54
CA ASN A 51 11.35 -6.78 -3.68
C ASN A 51 10.24 -6.06 -4.46
N GLN A 52 10.59 -5.15 -5.36
CA GLN A 52 9.62 -4.21 -5.91
C GLN A 52 8.50 -4.90 -6.70
N LEU A 53 8.84 -5.89 -7.54
CA LEU A 53 7.85 -6.65 -8.31
C LEU A 53 6.93 -7.47 -7.40
N PRO A 54 7.43 -8.37 -6.53
CA PRO A 54 6.59 -9.13 -5.59
C PRO A 54 5.69 -8.25 -4.72
N VAL A 55 6.26 -7.18 -4.13
CA VAL A 55 5.52 -6.30 -3.21
C VAL A 55 4.43 -5.52 -3.95
N THR A 56 4.72 -5.01 -5.15
CA THR A 56 3.72 -4.30 -5.95
C THR A 56 2.57 -5.22 -6.33
N LEU A 57 2.86 -6.45 -6.77
CA LEU A 57 1.83 -7.44 -7.08
C LEU A 57 1.00 -7.78 -5.84
N GLY A 58 1.64 -8.03 -4.69
CA GLY A 58 0.95 -8.29 -3.43
C GLY A 58 0.06 -7.13 -2.98
N ASN A 59 0.54 -5.89 -3.11
CA ASN A 59 -0.21 -4.68 -2.78
C ASN A 59 -1.45 -4.51 -3.69
N ILE A 60 -1.30 -4.75 -5.00
CA ILE A 60 -2.43 -4.71 -5.95
C ILE A 60 -3.45 -5.79 -5.61
N VAL A 61 -3.01 -7.04 -5.44
CA VAL A 61 -3.90 -8.17 -5.13
C VAL A 61 -4.62 -7.94 -3.80
N GLY A 62 -3.91 -7.52 -2.76
CA GLY A 62 -4.49 -7.20 -1.46
C GLY A 62 -5.51 -6.06 -1.53
N GLY A 63 -5.17 -4.96 -2.22
CA GLY A 63 -6.05 -3.82 -2.40
C GLY A 63 -7.32 -4.17 -3.19
N LEU A 64 -7.21 -4.96 -4.26
CA LEU A 64 -8.35 -5.38 -5.07
C LEU A 64 -9.26 -6.35 -4.33
N ILE A 65 -8.70 -7.31 -3.59
CA ILE A 65 -9.49 -8.33 -2.90
C ILE A 65 -10.10 -7.78 -1.61
N PHE A 66 -9.31 -7.19 -0.72
CA PHE A 66 -9.79 -6.84 0.62
C PHE A 66 -10.53 -5.51 0.65
N THR A 67 -10.18 -4.56 -0.21
CA THR A 67 -10.81 -3.24 -0.25
C THR A 67 -11.74 -3.12 -1.45
N GLY A 68 -11.23 -3.36 -2.66
CA GLY A 68 -11.99 -3.20 -3.90
C GLY A 68 -13.22 -4.10 -3.96
N MET A 69 -13.06 -5.39 -3.73
CA MET A 69 -14.17 -6.36 -3.74
C MET A 69 -15.13 -6.14 -2.58
N ALA A 70 -14.62 -5.87 -1.37
CA ALA A 70 -15.47 -5.57 -0.22
C ALA A 70 -16.38 -4.35 -0.48
N LEU A 71 -15.82 -3.27 -1.04
CA LEU A 71 -16.59 -2.11 -1.45
C LEU A 71 -17.56 -2.42 -2.59
N TYR A 72 -17.13 -3.19 -3.60
CA TYR A 72 -17.98 -3.58 -4.72
C TYR A 72 -19.19 -4.40 -4.26
N VAL A 73 -18.99 -5.46 -3.48
CA VAL A 73 -20.10 -6.32 -3.02
C VAL A 73 -21.11 -5.55 -2.18
N THR A 74 -20.63 -4.62 -1.35
CA THR A 74 -21.50 -3.85 -0.44
C THR A 74 -22.21 -2.67 -1.12
N HIS A 75 -21.61 -2.06 -2.16
CA HIS A 75 -22.11 -0.82 -2.76
C HIS A 75 -22.38 -0.90 -4.28
N ALA A 76 -22.22 -2.05 -4.94
CA ALA A 76 -22.44 -2.18 -6.39
C ALA A 76 -23.88 -1.86 -6.82
N LYS A 77 -24.87 -2.07 -5.94
CA LYS A 77 -26.30 -1.85 -6.23
C LYS A 77 -26.82 -0.49 -5.76
N THR A 78 -26.03 0.27 -5.01
CA THR A 78 -26.40 1.60 -4.48
C THR A 78 -25.80 2.74 -5.31
N LEU A 79 -25.23 2.43 -6.48
CA LEU A 79 -24.73 3.45 -7.40
C LEU A 79 -25.93 4.30 -7.87
N PRO A 80 -25.89 5.64 -7.71
CA PRO A 80 -26.92 6.48 -8.26
C PRO A 80 -27.00 6.22 -9.77
N ALA A 81 -28.21 5.98 -10.29
CA ALA A 81 -28.43 5.85 -11.73
C ALA A 81 -27.77 7.06 -12.39
N LYS A 82 -26.85 6.78 -13.32
CA LYS A 82 -26.12 7.80 -14.08
C LYS A 82 -27.18 8.77 -14.65
N GLN A 83 -27.26 9.99 -14.12
CA GLN A 83 -28.11 11.03 -14.70
C GLN A 83 -27.51 11.32 -16.08
N ALA A 84 -28.15 10.76 -17.11
CA ALA A 84 -27.88 11.05 -18.52
C ALA A 84 -28.51 12.39 -18.89
#